data_AF-A0A0F8ZL75-F1
#
_entry.id   AF-A0A0F8ZL75-F1
#
_cell.length_a   1.000
_cell.length_b   1.000
_cell.length_c   1.000
_cell.angle_alpha   90.00
_cell.angle_beta   90.00
_cell.angle_gamma   90.00
#
_symmetry.space_group_name_H-M   'P 1'
#
loop_
_entity.id
_entity.type
_entity.pdbx_description
1 polymer ?
#
loop_
_entity_poly.entity_id
_entity_poly.type
_entity_poly.pdbx_seq_one_letter_code
_entity_poly.pdbx_strand_id
1 'polypeptide(L)'
;STRHILFGMAESGATNPTFHLAYRYGAFDQNAIPVFAGVWRGYTFQSYDMVKNAALVPTIVHGSIDGYFYDHGQPLGSLWDYELKAATAAIEHVVVGTTLGHDIRVNKIYDRLDLSFRAQSNMTGLTFSLATPNGTTASTAFTVVSGNAVWDQAIWDSDTWAVDGLEAHSTLGLNSDGRWARPKIVHQTLGERFGLNGWQLGAYVDGDDPLAK
;
A
#
# COMPACT_ATOMS: atom_id res chain seq x y z
N SER A 1 -18.46 30.93 -3.75
CA SER A 1 -17.52 29.96 -3.16
C SER A 1 -16.64 30.69 -2.16
N THR A 2 -16.51 30.18 -0.93
CA THR A 2 -15.67 30.81 0.10
C THR A 2 -14.22 30.45 -0.15
N ARG A 3 -13.36 31.46 -0.37
CA ARG A 3 -11.90 31.25 -0.50
C ARG A 3 -11.27 31.31 0.89
N HIS A 4 -10.40 30.34 1.18
CA HIS A 4 -9.60 30.31 2.40
C HIS A 4 -8.11 30.39 2.04
N ILE A 5 -7.34 31.13 2.83
CA ILE A 5 -5.88 31.12 2.78
C ILE A 5 -5.40 30.38 4.02
N LEU A 6 -4.48 29.44 3.84
CA LEU A 6 -3.88 28.65 4.91
C LEU A 6 -2.39 28.94 4.96
N PHE A 7 -1.89 29.39 6.11
CA PHE A 7 -0.45 29.52 6.36
C PHE A 7 0.00 28.41 7.29
N GLY A 8 0.81 27.48 6.80
CA GLY A 8 1.36 26.39 7.60
C GLY A 8 2.37 26.89 8.63
N MET A 9 2.22 26.46 9.87
CA MET A 9 3.07 26.80 11.01
C MET A 9 3.52 25.51 11.70
N ALA A 10 4.78 25.46 12.12
CA ALA A 10 5.32 24.36 12.91
C ALA A 10 5.33 24.74 14.40
N GLU A 11 4.87 23.84 15.27
CA GLU A 11 5.11 23.95 16.71
C GLU A 11 6.60 23.77 17.04
N SER A 12 7.02 24.27 18.21
CA SER A 12 8.42 24.19 18.63
C SER A 12 8.91 22.74 18.63
N GLY A 13 9.98 22.46 17.88
CA GLY A 13 10.56 21.12 17.73
C GLY A 13 9.98 20.30 16.57
N ALA A 14 8.96 20.78 15.86
CA ALA A 14 8.47 20.12 14.65
C ALA A 14 9.27 20.54 13.41
N THR A 15 9.56 19.58 12.53
CA THR A 15 10.26 19.82 11.26
C THR A 15 9.30 20.09 10.10
N ASN A 16 8.00 19.95 10.31
CA ASN A 16 6.93 20.14 9.33
C ASN A 16 5.78 20.98 9.94
N PRO A 17 4.94 21.63 9.11
CA PRO A 17 3.76 22.35 9.60
C PRO A 17 2.82 21.42 10.40
N THR A 18 2.52 21.79 11.65
CA THR A 18 1.61 21.04 12.54
C THR A 18 0.23 21.69 12.68
N PHE A 19 0.07 22.94 12.23
CA PHE A 19 -1.20 23.63 12.13
C PHE A 19 -1.17 24.71 11.04
N HIS A 20 -2.33 25.25 10.71
CA HIS A 20 -2.48 26.33 9.74
C HIS A 20 -3.18 27.52 10.40
N LEU A 21 -2.70 28.73 10.13
CA LEU A 21 -3.49 29.94 10.36
C LEU A 21 -4.47 30.07 9.19
N ALA A 22 -5.76 29.99 9.48
CA ALA A 22 -6.81 30.10 8.48
C ALA A 22 -7.29 31.54 8.38
N TYR A 23 -7.30 32.08 7.17
CA TYR A 23 -7.89 33.37 6.85
C TYR A 23 -9.03 33.16 5.87
N ARG A 24 -10.14 33.87 6.09
CA ARG A 24 -11.30 33.86 5.18
C ARG A 24 -11.43 35.21 4.49
N TYR A 25 -11.83 35.18 3.23
CA TYR A 25 -12.38 36.36 2.58
C TYR A 25 -13.81 36.59 3.09
N GLY A 26 -14.22 37.85 3.25
CA GLY A 26 -15.60 38.19 3.62
C GLY A 26 -16.57 37.48 2.68
N ALA A 27 -17.68 36.97 3.22
CA ALA A 27 -18.52 35.94 2.58
C ALA A 27 -19.06 36.27 1.16
N PHE A 28 -18.91 37.51 0.68
CA PHE A 28 -19.46 37.97 -0.59
C PHE A 28 -18.59 38.95 -1.38
N ASP A 29 -17.36 39.25 -0.95
CA ASP A 29 -16.49 40.19 -1.68
C ASP A 29 -15.09 39.59 -1.91
N GLN A 30 -14.76 39.39 -3.19
CA GLN A 30 -13.48 38.83 -3.63
C GLN A 30 -12.32 39.83 -3.48
N ASN A 31 -12.63 41.11 -3.26
CA ASN A 31 -11.66 42.18 -3.00
C ASN A 31 -11.53 42.50 -1.50
N ALA A 32 -12.25 41.79 -0.63
CA ALA A 32 -12.17 42.01 0.81
C ALA A 32 -10.79 41.65 1.36
N ILE A 33 -10.33 42.41 2.35
CA ILE A 33 -9.11 42.09 3.10
C ILE A 33 -9.34 40.76 3.82
N PRO A 34 -8.45 39.75 3.65
CA PRO A 34 -8.59 38.48 4.35
C PRO A 34 -8.50 38.69 5.86
N VAL A 35 -9.49 38.17 6.60
CA VAL A 35 -9.54 38.26 8.06
C VAL A 35 -9.16 36.92 8.67
N PHE A 36 -8.42 36.98 9.78
CA PHE A 36 -8.06 35.78 10.54
C PHE A 36 -9.35 35.09 11.01
N ALA A 37 -9.50 33.82 10.62
CA ALA A 37 -10.67 33.00 10.91
C ALA A 37 -10.42 32.01 12.04
N GLY A 38 -9.16 31.69 12.32
CA GLY A 38 -8.77 30.82 13.43
C GLY A 38 -7.55 29.96 13.12
N VAL A 39 -7.27 29.03 14.02
CA VAL A 39 -6.22 28.03 13.86
C VAL A 39 -6.86 26.71 13.40
N TRP A 40 -6.40 26.17 12.28
CA TRP A 40 -6.83 24.89 11.74
C TRP A 40 -5.72 23.86 11.89
N ARG A 41 -5.90 22.85 12.76
CA ARG A 41 -4.89 21.82 13.06
C ARG A 41 -4.96 20.60 12.14
N GLY A 42 -5.52 20.78 10.93
CA GLY A 42 -5.79 19.67 10.03
C GLY A 42 -6.86 18.73 10.59
N TYR A 43 -6.83 17.47 10.15
CA TYR A 43 -7.65 16.40 10.70
C TYR A 43 -6.73 15.40 11.39
N THR A 44 -6.96 15.15 12.68
CA THR A 44 -6.29 14.06 13.40
C THR A 44 -7.14 12.80 13.29
N PHE A 45 -6.73 11.89 12.43
CA PHE A 45 -7.39 10.60 12.25
C PHE A 45 -6.81 9.59 13.24
N GLN A 46 -7.68 8.89 13.97
CA GLN A 46 -7.28 7.91 15.01
C GLN A 46 -7.44 6.47 14.54
N SER A 47 -8.32 6.24 13.57
CA SER A 47 -8.64 4.91 13.06
C SER A 47 -8.88 4.97 11.56
N TYR A 48 -8.44 3.91 10.89
CA TYR A 48 -8.72 3.61 9.50
C TYR A 48 -9.37 2.23 9.48
N ASP A 49 -10.57 2.15 8.92
CA ASP A 49 -11.27 0.88 8.80
C ASP A 49 -12.22 0.89 7.60
N MET A 50 -12.72 -0.29 7.25
CA MET A 50 -13.74 -0.47 6.25
C MET A 50 -15.11 -0.57 6.92
N VAL A 51 -15.98 0.39 6.60
CA VAL A 51 -17.38 0.41 7.05
C VAL A 51 -18.33 0.26 5.86
N LYS A 52 -19.62 0.10 6.12
CA LYS A 52 -20.64 0.23 5.08
C LYS A 52 -21.17 1.66 5.07
N ASN A 53 -21.22 2.29 3.88
CA ASN A 53 -21.85 3.60 3.72
C ASN A 53 -23.38 3.50 3.80
N ALA A 54 -24.09 4.63 3.62
CA ALA A 54 -25.56 4.67 3.68
C ALA A 54 -26.25 3.77 2.63
N ALA A 55 -25.56 3.42 1.54
CA ALA A 55 -26.02 2.50 0.50
C ALA A 55 -25.56 1.04 0.75
N LEU A 56 -25.05 0.73 1.95
CA LEU A 56 -24.52 -0.57 2.36
C LEU A 56 -23.29 -1.06 1.57
N VAL A 57 -22.61 -0.16 0.87
CA VAL A 57 -21.41 -0.49 0.09
C VAL A 57 -20.18 -0.43 1.02
N PRO A 58 -19.26 -1.41 0.96
CA PRO A 58 -17.98 -1.33 1.66
C PRO A 58 -17.20 -0.10 1.22
N THR A 59 -16.80 0.70 2.20
CA THR A 59 -16.17 1.99 2.03
C THR A 59 -15.07 2.14 3.06
N ILE A 60 -13.95 2.65 2.61
CA ILE A 60 -12.81 2.95 3.47
C ILE A 60 -13.06 4.29 4.16
N VAL A 61 -12.92 4.35 5.48
CA VAL A 61 -13.11 5.58 6.24
C VAL A 61 -11.97 5.87 7.23
N HIS A 62 -11.69 7.15 7.43
CA HIS A 62 -10.95 7.63 8.60
C HIS A 62 -11.90 8.24 9.64
N GLY A 63 -11.81 7.80 10.89
CA GLY A 63 -12.47 8.45 12.03
C GLY A 63 -11.56 9.47 12.73
N SER A 64 -12.07 10.66 13.03
CA SER A 64 -11.39 11.67 13.84
C SER A 64 -11.87 11.68 15.29
N ILE A 65 -11.05 12.24 16.18
CA ILE A 65 -11.38 12.42 17.61
C ILE A 65 -12.61 13.32 17.82
N ASP A 66 -12.89 14.20 16.87
CA ASP A 66 -14.00 15.14 16.90
C ASP A 66 -15.32 14.52 16.40
N GLY A 67 -15.34 13.20 16.18
CA GLY A 67 -16.53 12.45 15.77
C GLY A 67 -16.86 12.52 14.28
N TYR A 68 -15.95 13.06 13.46
CA TYR A 68 -16.12 13.10 12.00
C TYR A 68 -15.53 11.85 11.35
N PHE A 69 -16.24 11.32 10.36
CA PHE A 69 -15.77 10.24 9.49
C PHE A 69 -15.55 10.78 8.08
N TYR A 70 -14.40 10.42 7.48
CA TYR A 70 -14.03 10.81 6.14
C TYR A 70 -14.01 9.59 5.22
N ASP A 71 -14.87 9.62 4.21
CA ASP A 71 -15.04 8.59 3.17
C ASP A 71 -13.93 8.71 2.12
N HIS A 72 -13.14 7.64 1.97
CA HIS A 72 -12.09 7.45 0.97
C HIS A 72 -12.54 6.51 -0.14
N GLY A 73 -13.83 6.47 -0.42
CA GLY A 73 -14.42 5.66 -1.47
C GLY A 73 -14.42 4.18 -1.18
N GLN A 74 -14.76 3.42 -2.22
CA GLN A 74 -14.84 1.97 -2.15
C GLN A 74 -13.43 1.37 -2.21
N PRO A 75 -13.19 0.19 -1.59
CA PRO A 75 -11.92 -0.54 -1.72
C PRO A 75 -11.51 -0.85 -3.16
N LEU A 76 -12.50 -0.95 -4.06
CA LEU A 76 -12.31 -1.15 -5.50
C LEU A 76 -12.39 0.16 -6.32
N GLY A 77 -12.52 1.29 -5.63
CA GLY A 77 -12.69 2.63 -6.20
C GLY A 77 -11.41 3.21 -6.77
N SER A 78 -11.42 4.51 -7.08
CA SER A 78 -10.34 5.23 -7.78
C SER A 78 -9.16 5.65 -6.89
N LEU A 79 -9.16 5.32 -5.60
CA LEU A 79 -8.20 5.84 -4.61
C LEU A 79 -7.04 4.87 -4.34
N TRP A 80 -6.38 4.44 -5.41
CA TRP A 80 -5.14 3.63 -5.34
C TRP A 80 -3.87 4.47 -5.45
N ASP A 81 -4.01 5.76 -5.77
CA ASP A 81 -2.90 6.70 -5.91
C ASP A 81 -3.06 7.88 -4.92
N TYR A 82 -1.94 8.42 -4.49
CA TYR A 82 -1.80 9.59 -3.62
C TYR A 82 -2.14 10.90 -4.36
N GLU A 83 -2.25 11.99 -3.58
CA GLU A 83 -2.79 13.30 -3.96
C GLU A 83 -4.30 13.28 -4.15
N LEU A 84 -5.01 13.65 -3.07
CA LEU A 84 -6.46 13.72 -2.97
C LEU A 84 -7.08 14.29 -4.26
N LYS A 85 -7.93 13.50 -4.93
CA LYS A 85 -8.65 13.78 -6.19
C LYS A 85 -7.80 13.83 -7.47
N ALA A 86 -6.48 14.00 -7.40
CA ALA A 86 -5.61 14.07 -8.57
C ALA A 86 -5.00 12.72 -8.96
N ALA A 87 -4.75 11.83 -7.98
CA ALA A 87 -4.22 10.48 -8.22
C ALA A 87 -2.89 10.50 -9.02
N THR A 88 -2.02 11.45 -8.71
CA THR A 88 -0.82 11.81 -9.48
C THR A 88 0.47 11.22 -8.91
N ALA A 89 0.44 10.65 -7.71
CA ALA A 89 1.60 10.03 -7.07
C ALA A 89 1.29 8.60 -6.59
N ALA A 90 2.19 7.65 -6.78
CA ALA A 90 1.96 6.28 -6.32
C ALA A 90 2.07 6.17 -4.79
N ILE A 91 1.19 5.39 -4.17
CA ILE A 91 1.31 5.01 -2.76
C ILE A 91 2.35 3.90 -2.66
N GLU A 92 3.35 4.06 -1.78
CA GLU A 92 4.31 2.98 -1.51
C GLU A 92 3.65 1.92 -0.62
N HIS A 93 3.60 0.68 -1.10
CA HIS A 93 3.17 -0.47 -0.33
C HIS A 93 4.39 -1.28 0.09
N VAL A 94 4.60 -1.42 1.40
CA VAL A 94 5.71 -2.18 1.97
C VAL A 94 5.19 -3.31 2.83
N VAL A 95 5.51 -4.55 2.46
CA VAL A 95 5.22 -5.74 3.27
C VAL A 95 6.53 -6.31 3.79
N VAL A 96 6.67 -6.35 5.11
CA VAL A 96 7.81 -6.98 5.80
C VAL A 96 7.33 -8.22 6.51
N GLY A 97 7.94 -9.36 6.21
CA GLY A 97 7.62 -10.61 6.85
C GLY A 97 8.06 -10.70 8.30
N THR A 98 7.53 -11.69 9.00
CA THR A 98 8.14 -12.17 10.23
C THR A 98 9.45 -12.87 9.91
N THR A 99 10.27 -13.07 10.94
CA THR A 99 11.47 -13.90 10.83
C THR A 99 11.07 -15.35 10.59
N LEU A 100 11.54 -15.94 9.51
CA LEU A 100 11.28 -17.32 9.10
C LEU A 100 12.55 -18.16 9.31
N GLY A 101 12.43 -19.27 10.03
CA GLY A 101 13.53 -20.20 10.26
C GLY A 101 13.12 -21.29 11.23
N HIS A 102 13.12 -22.54 10.78
CA HIS A 102 12.69 -23.68 11.60
C HIS A 102 13.60 -23.94 12.81
N ASP A 103 14.93 -23.82 12.60
CA ASP A 103 15.93 -23.98 13.66
C ASP A 103 16.98 -22.88 13.58
N ILE A 104 17.06 -22.03 14.60
CA ILE A 104 18.01 -20.92 14.69
C ILE A 104 19.45 -21.34 14.98
N ARG A 105 19.71 -22.63 15.22
CA ARG A 105 21.05 -23.18 15.46
C ARG A 105 21.73 -23.64 14.17
N VAL A 106 20.95 -23.89 13.11
CA VAL A 106 21.43 -24.46 11.86
C VAL A 106 21.42 -23.42 10.76
N ASN A 107 22.56 -23.25 10.08
CA ASN A 107 22.67 -22.38 8.91
C ASN A 107 21.89 -22.98 7.72
N LYS A 108 21.27 -22.12 6.92
CA LYS A 108 20.50 -22.53 5.75
C LYS A 108 20.90 -21.70 4.56
N ILE A 109 20.80 -22.30 3.39
CA ILE A 109 20.89 -21.62 2.10
C ILE A 109 19.45 -21.39 1.63
N TYR A 110 19.08 -20.13 1.45
CA TYR A 110 17.80 -19.72 0.86
C TYR A 110 17.99 -19.66 -0.66
N ASP A 111 17.23 -20.48 -1.36
CA ASP A 111 17.38 -20.72 -2.80
C ASP A 111 16.20 -20.16 -3.62
N ARG A 112 15.00 -20.15 -3.04
CA ARG A 112 13.79 -19.81 -3.79
C ARG A 112 12.78 -19.06 -2.95
N LEU A 113 12.15 -18.05 -3.55
CA LEU A 113 10.93 -17.42 -3.05
C LEU A 113 9.81 -17.67 -4.04
N ASP A 114 8.69 -18.21 -3.57
CA ASP A 114 7.44 -18.30 -4.31
C ASP A 114 6.44 -17.31 -3.75
N LEU A 115 5.76 -16.59 -4.64
CA LEU A 115 4.80 -15.54 -4.32
C LEU A 115 3.44 -15.87 -4.94
N SER A 116 2.37 -15.62 -4.18
CA SER A 116 1.00 -15.63 -4.68
C SER A 116 0.37 -14.26 -4.46
N PHE A 117 -0.24 -13.74 -5.52
CA PHE A 117 -0.92 -12.45 -5.54
C PHE A 117 -2.34 -12.62 -6.03
N ARG A 118 -3.21 -11.74 -5.55
CA ARG A 118 -4.47 -11.41 -6.21
C ARG A 118 -4.26 -10.18 -7.08
N ALA A 119 -4.04 -10.32 -8.38
CA ALA A 119 -3.62 -9.22 -9.24
C ALA A 119 -4.73 -8.83 -10.23
N GLN A 120 -5.21 -7.58 -10.17
CA GLN A 120 -6.18 -7.01 -11.12
C GLN A 120 -5.50 -6.29 -12.29
N SER A 121 -4.28 -5.81 -12.08
CA SER A 121 -3.42 -5.26 -13.12
C SER A 121 -2.04 -5.91 -13.04
N ASN A 122 -1.19 -5.60 -14.02
CA ASN A 122 0.24 -5.79 -13.89
C ASN A 122 0.73 -5.14 -12.59
N MET A 123 1.77 -5.74 -12.01
CA MET A 123 2.52 -5.20 -10.89
C MET A 123 3.94 -4.96 -11.39
N THR A 124 4.20 -3.77 -11.91
CA THR A 124 5.53 -3.33 -12.31
C THR A 124 6.19 -2.60 -11.14
N GLY A 125 7.53 -2.62 -11.10
CA GLY A 125 8.26 -1.93 -10.02
C GLY A 125 8.18 -2.62 -8.66
N LEU A 126 7.79 -3.91 -8.61
CA LEU A 126 7.98 -4.71 -7.39
C LEU A 126 9.47 -4.85 -7.12
N THR A 127 9.86 -4.69 -5.87
CA THR A 127 11.21 -4.98 -5.42
C THR A 127 11.21 -5.89 -4.21
N PHE A 128 12.19 -6.80 -4.16
CA PHE A 128 12.35 -7.79 -3.11
C PHE A 128 13.73 -7.69 -2.48
N SER A 129 13.78 -7.79 -1.16
CA SER A 129 15.03 -8.00 -0.41
C SER A 129 14.82 -9.00 0.71
N LEU A 130 15.89 -9.71 1.08
CA LEU A 130 15.90 -10.70 2.14
C LEU A 130 16.93 -10.30 3.19
N ALA A 131 16.48 -10.08 4.42
CA ALA A 131 17.38 -9.93 5.55
C ALA A 131 17.65 -11.29 6.19
N THR A 132 18.91 -11.59 6.49
CA THR A 132 19.37 -12.74 7.26
C THR A 132 20.37 -12.25 8.33
N PRO A 133 20.84 -13.12 9.25
CA PRO A 133 21.94 -12.78 10.16
C PRO A 133 23.22 -12.33 9.47
N ASN A 134 23.46 -12.79 8.23
CA ASN A 134 24.73 -12.59 7.54
C ASN A 134 24.72 -11.34 6.66
N GLY A 135 23.55 -10.73 6.47
CA GLY A 135 23.39 -9.49 5.74
C GLY A 135 21.98 -9.33 5.19
N THR A 136 21.76 -8.23 4.49
CA THR A 136 20.55 -8.03 3.68
C THR A 136 20.94 -8.09 2.22
N THR A 137 20.21 -8.87 1.43
CA THR A 137 20.45 -8.93 -0.01
C THR A 137 20.19 -7.57 -0.66
N ALA A 138 20.86 -7.31 -1.77
CA ALA A 138 20.49 -6.19 -2.62
C ALA A 138 19.01 -6.33 -3.05
N SER A 139 18.34 -5.19 -3.20
CA SER A 139 16.96 -5.19 -3.68
C SER A 139 16.92 -5.62 -5.15
N THR A 140 16.11 -6.61 -5.46
CA THR A 140 15.92 -7.14 -6.81
C THR A 140 14.55 -6.72 -7.34
N ALA A 141 14.52 -6.07 -8.49
CA ALA A 141 13.27 -5.69 -9.14
C ALA A 141 12.70 -6.87 -9.94
N PHE A 142 11.38 -7.00 -9.93
CA PHE A 142 10.66 -7.98 -10.75
C PHE A 142 9.28 -7.44 -11.13
N THR A 143 8.65 -8.09 -12.10
CA THR A 143 7.31 -7.75 -12.57
C THR A 143 6.45 -8.98 -12.51
N VAL A 144 5.21 -8.82 -12.07
CA VAL A 144 4.18 -9.85 -12.20
C VAL A 144 3.17 -9.37 -13.22
N VAL A 145 3.05 -10.11 -14.32
CA VAL A 145 2.10 -9.80 -15.39
C VAL A 145 0.74 -10.37 -15.01
N SER A 146 -0.29 -9.52 -15.03
CA SER A 146 -1.68 -9.89 -14.81
C SER A 146 -2.59 -8.96 -15.62
N GLY A 147 -3.66 -9.52 -16.18
CA GLY A 147 -4.67 -8.80 -16.95
C GLY A 147 -6.09 -9.09 -16.51
N ASN A 148 -6.27 -9.57 -15.28
CA ASN A 148 -7.54 -10.13 -14.83
C ASN A 148 -8.60 -9.04 -14.63
N ALA A 149 -9.77 -9.23 -15.24
CA ALA A 149 -10.89 -8.30 -15.10
C ALA A 149 -11.40 -8.26 -13.65
N VAL A 150 -11.81 -7.07 -13.20
CA VAL A 150 -12.58 -6.91 -11.96
C VAL A 150 -14.00 -7.39 -12.23
N TRP A 151 -14.67 -7.97 -11.23
CA TRP A 151 -16.11 -8.26 -11.30
C TRP A 151 -16.88 -6.95 -11.49
N ASP A 152 -17.13 -6.54 -12.72
CA ASP A 152 -18.02 -5.43 -13.01
C ASP A 152 -19.35 -5.95 -13.52
N GLN A 153 -20.35 -5.78 -12.67
CA GLN A 153 -21.77 -5.82 -13.02
C GLN A 153 -22.26 -7.16 -13.56
N ALA A 154 -22.76 -8.02 -12.66
CA ALA A 154 -23.53 -9.18 -13.08
C ALA A 154 -24.84 -8.71 -13.74
N ILE A 155 -24.94 -8.77 -15.07
CA ILE A 155 -26.16 -8.50 -15.81
C ILE A 155 -26.76 -9.86 -16.15
N TRP A 156 -27.90 -10.14 -15.54
CA TRP A 156 -28.67 -11.37 -15.76
C TRP A 156 -28.84 -11.63 -17.28
N ASP A 157 -28.39 -12.81 -17.72
CA ASP A 157 -28.42 -13.32 -19.10
C ASP A 157 -27.47 -12.69 -20.15
N SER A 158 -26.49 -11.85 -19.76
CA SER A 158 -25.46 -11.35 -20.70
C SER A 158 -24.00 -11.64 -20.32
N ASP A 159 -23.76 -12.15 -19.11
CA ASP A 159 -22.39 -12.30 -18.62
C ASP A 159 -21.68 -13.47 -19.28
N THR A 160 -20.64 -13.16 -20.04
CA THR A 160 -19.70 -14.14 -20.56
C THR A 160 -18.60 -14.33 -19.51
N TRP A 161 -18.45 -15.55 -19.00
CA TRP A 161 -17.44 -15.92 -18.01
C TRP A 161 -16.02 -15.82 -18.59
N ALA A 162 -15.42 -14.63 -18.55
CA ALA A 162 -13.98 -14.46 -18.79
C ALA A 162 -13.22 -14.72 -17.48
N VAL A 163 -13.28 -15.96 -16.97
CA VAL A 163 -12.51 -16.38 -15.79
C VAL A 163 -11.08 -16.73 -16.19
N ASP A 164 -10.26 -15.70 -16.37
CA ASP A 164 -8.85 -15.84 -16.05
C ASP A 164 -8.70 -15.50 -14.55
N GLY A 165 -8.23 -16.47 -13.78
CA GLY A 165 -8.24 -16.40 -12.32
C GLY A 165 -7.46 -15.19 -11.81
N LEU A 166 -8.02 -14.47 -10.83
CA LEU A 166 -7.40 -13.33 -10.16
C LEU A 166 -6.05 -13.64 -9.49
N GLU A 167 -5.61 -14.89 -9.48
CA GLU A 167 -4.37 -15.33 -8.84
C GLU A 167 -3.20 -15.28 -9.83
N ALA A 168 -2.13 -14.58 -9.45
CA ALA A 168 -0.89 -14.53 -10.19
C ALA A 168 0.25 -15.04 -9.30
N HIS A 169 1.15 -15.83 -9.89
CA HIS A 169 2.30 -16.39 -9.19
C HIS A 169 3.61 -15.86 -9.79
N SER A 170 4.60 -15.68 -8.92
CA SER A 170 5.96 -15.34 -9.34
C SER A 170 6.96 -16.08 -8.46
N THR A 171 8.07 -16.47 -9.07
CA THR A 171 9.16 -17.15 -8.39
C THR A 171 10.44 -16.34 -8.57
N LEU A 172 11.19 -16.16 -7.49
CA LEU A 172 12.51 -15.52 -7.51
C LEU A 172 13.55 -16.52 -7.02
N GLY A 173 14.65 -16.64 -7.78
CA GLY A 173 15.85 -17.31 -7.31
C GLY A 173 16.57 -16.45 -6.27
N LEU A 174 17.09 -17.09 -5.24
CA LEU A 174 17.79 -16.47 -4.12
C LEU A 174 19.19 -17.06 -4.04
N ASN A 175 20.14 -16.23 -3.61
CA ASN A 175 21.47 -16.68 -3.26
C ASN A 175 21.87 -15.97 -1.97
N SER A 176 21.36 -16.48 -0.85
CA SER A 176 21.56 -15.89 0.47
C SER A 176 21.56 -16.99 1.52
N ASP A 177 22.36 -16.83 2.56
CA ASP A 177 22.46 -17.80 3.63
C ASP A 177 22.21 -17.16 4.99
N GLY A 178 21.79 -17.99 5.94
CA GLY A 178 21.56 -17.57 7.31
C GLY A 178 20.65 -18.50 8.10
N ARG A 179 20.66 -18.33 9.42
CA ARG A 179 19.87 -19.15 10.35
C ARG A 179 18.37 -18.84 10.28
N TRP A 180 18.04 -17.62 9.89
CA TRP A 180 16.69 -17.14 9.60
C TRP A 180 16.69 -16.19 8.40
N ALA A 181 15.52 -15.97 7.81
CA ALA A 181 15.28 -15.03 6.73
C ALA A 181 14.05 -14.17 7.03
N ARG A 182 14.10 -12.90 6.65
CA ARG A 182 12.98 -11.97 6.76
C ARG A 182 12.77 -11.26 5.42
N PRO A 183 11.77 -11.67 4.62
CA PRO A 183 11.50 -11.08 3.32
C PRO A 183 10.90 -9.69 3.46
N LYS A 184 11.22 -8.81 2.52
CA LYS A 184 10.60 -7.49 2.34
C LYS A 184 10.24 -7.32 0.87
N ILE A 185 8.99 -6.97 0.61
CA ILE A 185 8.47 -6.63 -0.71
C ILE A 185 8.01 -5.18 -0.70
N VAL A 186 8.37 -4.44 -1.74
CA VAL A 186 7.95 -3.05 -1.95
C VAL A 186 7.31 -2.93 -3.33
N HIS A 187 6.24 -2.17 -3.44
CA HIS A 187 5.63 -1.75 -4.70
C HIS A 187 5.33 -0.26 -4.65
N GLN A 188 5.55 0.44 -5.76
CA GLN A 188 5.28 1.87 -5.87
C GLN A 188 5.03 2.29 -7.32
N THR A 189 3.93 1.79 -7.91
CA THR A 189 3.54 2.15 -9.28
C THR A 189 2.10 2.64 -9.33
N LEU A 190 1.87 3.70 -10.12
CA LEU A 190 0.59 4.36 -10.28
C LEU A 190 -0.46 3.46 -10.94
N GLY A 191 -1.69 3.49 -10.42
CA GLY A 191 -2.87 2.86 -11.01
C GLY A 191 -2.86 1.33 -10.98
N GLU A 192 -1.82 0.71 -10.41
CA GLU A 192 -1.71 -0.74 -10.33
C GLU A 192 -2.39 -1.28 -9.06
N ARG A 193 -3.18 -2.35 -9.24
CA ARG A 193 -4.04 -2.92 -8.20
C ARG A 193 -3.76 -4.39 -7.98
N PHE A 194 -3.43 -4.72 -6.74
CA PHE A 194 -3.13 -6.08 -6.34
C PHE A 194 -3.35 -6.30 -4.84
N GLY A 195 -3.38 -7.57 -4.46
CA GLY A 195 -3.21 -8.04 -3.10
C GLY A 195 -2.11 -9.09 -3.04
N LEU A 196 -1.34 -9.11 -1.97
CA LEU A 196 -0.42 -10.20 -1.68
C LEU A 196 -1.16 -11.25 -0.85
N ASN A 197 -1.30 -12.47 -1.37
CA ASN A 197 -1.93 -13.57 -0.64
C ASN A 197 -0.93 -14.20 0.35
N GLY A 198 0.33 -14.34 -0.08
CA GLY A 198 1.39 -14.88 0.75
C GLY A 198 2.65 -15.21 -0.03
N TRP A 199 3.63 -15.75 0.69
CA TRP A 199 4.88 -16.23 0.13
C TRP A 199 5.34 -17.51 0.80
N GLN A 200 6.22 -18.23 0.11
CA GLN A 200 6.95 -19.37 0.62
C GLN A 200 8.44 -19.21 0.32
N LEU A 201 9.29 -19.53 1.29
CA LEU A 201 10.74 -19.59 1.12
C LEU A 201 11.19 -21.05 1.07
N GLY A 202 11.84 -21.44 -0.01
CA GLY A 202 12.60 -22.67 -0.12
C GLY A 202 14.00 -22.46 0.44
N ALA A 203 14.37 -23.30 1.40
CA ALA A 203 15.69 -23.28 2.02
C ALA A 203 16.16 -24.70 2.36
N TYR A 204 17.46 -24.91 2.28
CA TYR A 204 18.11 -26.19 2.59
C TYR A 204 19.13 -25.99 3.70
N VAL A 205 19.40 -27.03 4.47
CA VAL A 205 20.51 -27.00 5.43
C VAL A 205 21.81 -26.89 4.63
N ASP A 206 22.72 -26.05 5.11
CA ASP A 206 24.04 -25.91 4.51
C ASP A 206 24.77 -27.27 4.48
N GLY A 207 25.09 -27.76 3.28
CA GLY A 207 25.66 -29.08 3.03
C GLY A 207 24.67 -30.18 2.61
N ASP A 208 23.35 -29.94 2.67
CA ASP A 208 22.30 -30.88 2.21
C ASP A 208 21.78 -30.55 0.80
N ASP A 209 22.48 -29.70 0.04
CA ASP A 209 22.09 -29.33 -1.32
C ASP A 209 22.02 -30.60 -2.20
N PRO A 210 20.87 -30.92 -2.83
CA PRO A 210 20.80 -32.02 -3.77
C PRO A 210 21.83 -31.80 -4.88
N LEU A 211 22.80 -32.72 -5.01
CA LEU A 211 23.75 -32.73 -6.11
C LEU A 211 23.04 -32.38 -7.42
N ALA A 212 23.42 -31.24 -8.01
CA ALA A 212 22.88 -30.77 -9.28
C ALA A 212 22.81 -31.94 -10.27
N LYS A 213 21.61 -32.24 -10.76
CA LYS A 213 21.42 -33.19 -11.85
C LYS A 213 21.77 -32.55 -13.19
#